data_AF-A0A947W1J5-F1
#
_entry.id   AF-A0A947W1J5-F1
#
_cell.length_a   1.000
_cell.length_b   1.000
_cell.length_c   1.000
_cell.angle_alpha   90.00
_cell.angle_beta   90.00
_cell.angle_gamma   90.00
#
_symmetry.space_group_name_H-M   'P 1'
#
loop_
_entity.id
_entity.type
_entity.pdbx_description
1 polymer ?
#
loop_
_entity_poly.entity_id
_entity_poly.type
_entity_poly.pdbx_seq_one_letter_code
_entity_poly.pdbx_strand_id
1 'polypeptide(L)'
;MFGMGMPEIIVILIIALLVIGPKKLPDLAKSLGRAIGEFKRATYELKDAINIDDTVKDLKKPLTDITENVKHTIKKNLEEEPETHQTTQAEDEVNPVHKEETIPPQDKAKDEKKGPEND
;
A
#
# COMPACT_ATOMS: atom_id res chain seq x y z
N MET A 1 0.28 -26.08 -1.09
CA MET A 1 0.91 -26.90 -2.13
C MET A 1 1.09 -26.02 -3.37
N PHE A 2 2.29 -26.02 -3.96
CA PHE A 2 2.78 -25.12 -5.02
C PHE A 2 2.93 -23.65 -4.63
N GLY A 3 3.99 -23.34 -3.89
CA GLY A 3 4.53 -21.98 -3.88
C GLY A 3 5.33 -21.80 -5.17
N MET A 4 5.03 -20.77 -5.97
CA MET A 4 5.91 -20.37 -7.08
C MET A 4 7.26 -19.93 -6.49
N GLY A 5 8.19 -20.87 -6.40
CA GLY A 5 9.55 -20.62 -5.98
C GLY A 5 10.48 -20.59 -7.19
N MET A 6 11.75 -20.33 -6.89
CA MET A 6 12.83 -20.55 -7.84
C MET A 6 12.86 -21.96 -8.45
N PRO A 7 12.55 -23.05 -7.72
CA PRO A 7 12.55 -24.39 -8.30
C PRO A 7 11.58 -24.56 -9.48
N GLU A 8 10.34 -24.04 -9.37
CA GLU A 8 9.33 -24.12 -10.42
C GLU A 8 9.77 -23.36 -11.68
N ILE A 9 10.35 -22.15 -11.52
CA ILE A 9 10.89 -21.36 -12.63
C ILE A 9 12.02 -22.12 -13.36
N ILE A 10 12.91 -22.80 -12.61
CA ILE A 10 14.01 -23.57 -13.18
C ILE A 10 13.50 -24.76 -14.00
N VAL A 11 12.48 -25.48 -13.52
CA VAL A 11 11.88 -26.60 -14.28
C VAL A 11 11.29 -26.11 -15.60
N ILE A 12 10.56 -25.00 -15.59
CA ILE A 12 10.00 -24.40 -16.80
C ILE A 12 11.13 -23.97 -17.76
N LEU A 13 12.21 -23.37 -17.23
CA LEU A 13 13.37 -22.99 -18.04
C LEU A 13 14.01 -24.19 -18.71
N ILE A 14 14.18 -25.31 -18.01
CA ILE A 14 14.74 -26.54 -18.60
C ILE A 14 13.86 -27.03 -19.76
N ILE A 15 12.54 -27.05 -19.58
CA ILE A 15 11.61 -27.45 -20.65
C ILE A 15 11.70 -26.49 -21.85
N ALA A 16 11.70 -25.17 -21.60
CA ALA A 16 11.86 -24.17 -22.64
C ALA A 16 13.20 -24.30 -23.38
N LEU A 17 14.28 -24.63 -22.66
CA LEU A 17 15.61 -24.90 -23.19
C LEU A 17 15.66 -26.16 -24.04
N LEU A 18 14.86 -27.19 -23.75
CA LEU A 18 14.77 -28.38 -24.60
C LEU A 18 14.06 -28.07 -25.92
N VAL A 19 13.00 -27.26 -25.89
CA VAL A 19 12.24 -26.88 -27.08
C VAL A 19 13.04 -25.93 -27.98
N ILE A 20 13.64 -24.88 -27.40
CA ILE A 20 14.35 -23.84 -28.14
C ILE A 20 15.82 -24.24 -28.37
N GLY A 21 16.43 -24.91 -27.40
CA GLY A 21 17.86 -25.23 -27.37
C GLY A 21 18.68 -24.18 -26.58
N PRO A 22 19.59 -24.59 -25.67
CA PRO A 22 20.40 -23.65 -24.87
C PRO A 22 21.36 -22.82 -25.71
N LYS A 23 21.77 -23.33 -26.88
CA LYS A 23 22.62 -22.59 -27.82
C LYS A 23 21.85 -21.45 -28.52
N LYS A 24 20.53 -21.55 -28.67
CA LYS A 24 19.71 -20.53 -29.37
C LYS A 24 19.26 -19.38 -28.46
N LEU A 25 19.14 -19.61 -27.15
CA LEU A 25 18.84 -18.53 -26.19
C LEU A 25 19.77 -17.30 -26.29
N PRO A 26 21.11 -17.45 -26.29
CA PRO A 26 21.99 -16.29 -26.38
C PRO A 26 21.85 -15.56 -27.72
N ASP A 27 21.56 -16.28 -28.80
CA ASP A 27 21.33 -15.67 -30.11
C ASP A 27 20.00 -14.91 -30.16
N LEU A 28 18.91 -15.48 -29.61
CA LEU A 28 17.62 -14.80 -29.45
C LEU A 28 17.75 -13.55 -28.55
N ALA A 29 18.48 -13.66 -27.45
CA ALA A 29 18.72 -12.53 -26.54
C ALA A 29 19.53 -11.43 -27.24
N LYS A 30 20.54 -11.78 -28.05
CA LYS A 30 21.29 -10.80 -28.84
C LYS A 30 20.41 -10.12 -29.89
N SER A 31 19.58 -10.87 -30.62
CA SER A 31 18.70 -10.28 -31.64
C SER A 31 17.63 -9.39 -31.02
N LEU A 32 16.99 -9.85 -29.94
CA LEU A 32 15.99 -9.06 -29.21
C LEU A 32 16.63 -7.84 -28.55
N GLY A 33 17.82 -7.98 -27.95
CA GLY A 33 18.56 -6.88 -27.36
C GLY A 33 18.95 -5.81 -28.37
N ARG A 34 19.37 -6.22 -29.58
CA ARG A 34 19.61 -5.28 -30.69
C ARG A 34 18.32 -4.58 -31.11
N ALA A 35 17.23 -5.34 -31.31
CA ALA A 35 15.94 -4.78 -31.69
C ALA A 35 15.41 -3.77 -30.66
N ILE A 36 15.49 -4.09 -29.37
CA ILE A 36 15.11 -3.18 -28.28
C ILE A 36 16.05 -1.96 -28.25
N GLY A 37 17.35 -2.15 -28.47
CA GLY A 37 18.32 -1.05 -28.53
C GLY A 37 18.05 -0.08 -29.67
N GLU A 38 17.79 -0.60 -30.86
CA GLU A 38 17.40 0.18 -32.05
C GLU A 38 16.04 0.85 -31.85
N PHE A 39 15.06 0.14 -31.30
CA PHE A 39 13.75 0.70 -30.98
C PHE A 39 13.86 1.84 -29.96
N LYS A 40 14.67 1.66 -28.92
CA LYS A 40 14.95 2.71 -27.92
C LYS A 40 15.59 3.91 -28.60
N ARG A 41 16.64 3.71 -29.41
CA ARG A 41 17.33 4.80 -30.12
C ARG A 41 16.38 5.56 -31.05
N ALA A 42 15.60 4.84 -31.85
CA ALA A 42 14.58 5.44 -32.70
C ALA A 42 13.56 6.24 -31.88
N THR A 43 13.09 5.70 -30.75
CA THR A 43 12.17 6.41 -29.85
C THR A 43 12.80 7.68 -29.27
N TYR A 44 14.09 7.65 -28.92
CA TYR A 44 14.82 8.85 -28.45
C TYR A 44 14.93 9.89 -29.56
N GLU A 45 15.32 9.50 -30.77
CA GLU A 45 15.41 10.41 -31.91
C GLU A 45 14.05 11.03 -32.25
N LEU A 46 12.94 10.27 -32.13
CA LEU A 46 11.59 10.79 -32.27
C LEU A 46 11.20 11.75 -31.13
N LYS A 47 11.64 11.48 -29.91
CA LYS A 47 11.39 12.31 -28.72
C LYS A 47 12.23 13.59 -28.67
N ASP A 48 13.36 13.60 -29.39
CA ASP A 48 14.17 14.79 -29.63
C ASP A 48 13.61 15.59 -30.82
N ALA A 49 13.18 14.92 -31.89
CA ALA A 49 12.65 15.59 -33.09
C ALA A 49 11.26 16.22 -32.86
N ILE A 50 10.41 15.53 -32.12
CA ILE A 50 9.17 16.09 -31.58
C ILE A 50 9.58 16.53 -30.18
N ASN A 51 9.73 17.83 -29.89
CA ASN A 51 10.10 18.37 -28.56
C ASN A 51 9.05 18.01 -27.47
N ILE A 52 8.88 16.73 -27.23
CA ILE A 52 7.98 16.12 -26.25
C ILE A 52 8.48 16.50 -24.88
N ASP A 53 9.80 16.64 -24.69
CA ASP A 53 10.35 17.17 -23.45
C ASP A 53 9.92 18.61 -23.19
N ASP A 54 9.89 19.49 -24.19
CA ASP A 54 9.38 20.86 -23.99
C ASP A 54 7.88 20.85 -23.72
N THR A 55 7.10 20.08 -24.49
CA THR A 55 5.64 19.97 -24.29
C THR A 55 5.30 19.41 -22.91
N VAL A 56 6.00 18.36 -22.46
CA VAL A 56 5.79 17.74 -21.15
C VAL A 56 6.29 18.65 -20.02
N LYS A 57 7.39 19.37 -20.23
CA LYS A 57 7.94 20.33 -19.24
C LYS A 57 7.02 21.54 -19.08
N ASP A 58 6.45 22.04 -20.17
CA ASP A 58 5.46 23.11 -20.16
C ASP A 58 4.13 22.68 -19.52
N LEU A 59 3.77 21.40 -19.60
CA LEU A 59 2.64 20.84 -18.84
C LEU A 59 2.99 20.60 -17.36
N LYS A 60 4.23 20.23 -17.02
CA LYS A 60 4.64 19.92 -15.65
C LYS A 60 4.75 21.16 -14.76
N LYS A 61 5.21 22.28 -15.31
CA LYS A 61 5.34 23.56 -14.59
C LYS A 61 4.02 24.01 -13.94
N PRO A 62 2.92 24.22 -14.68
CA PRO A 62 1.67 24.68 -14.10
C PRO A 62 1.08 23.67 -13.10
N LEU A 63 1.24 22.36 -13.32
CA LEU A 63 0.77 21.34 -12.38
C LEU A 63 1.55 21.35 -11.06
N THR A 64 2.86 21.60 -11.12
CA THR A 64 3.71 21.71 -9.92
C THR A 64 3.36 22.97 -9.15
N ASP A 65 3.20 24.10 -9.84
CA ASP A 65 2.79 25.38 -9.24
C ASP A 65 1.41 25.26 -8.56
N ILE A 66 0.42 24.63 -9.22
CA ILE A 66 -0.90 24.40 -8.63
C ILE A 66 -0.78 23.54 -7.35
N THR A 67 0.00 22.47 -7.40
CA THR A 67 0.19 21.57 -6.25
C THR A 67 0.85 22.28 -5.08
N GLU A 68 1.84 23.13 -5.34
CA GLU A 68 2.52 23.90 -4.32
C GLU A 68 1.60 24.96 -3.69
N ASN A 69 0.83 25.68 -4.52
CA ASN A 69 -0.16 26.66 -4.06
C ASN A 69 -1.29 26.02 -3.24
N VAL A 70 -1.76 24.83 -3.62
CA VAL A 70 -2.74 24.07 -2.84
C VAL A 70 -2.13 23.61 -1.52
N LYS A 71 -0.90 23.10 -1.52
CA LYS A 71 -0.20 22.68 -0.28
C LYS A 71 0.01 23.87 0.67
N HIS A 72 0.34 25.04 0.14
CA HIS A 72 0.52 26.26 0.94
C HIS A 72 -0.80 26.74 1.54
N THR A 73 -1.90 26.70 0.79
CA THR A 73 -3.24 27.05 1.27
C THR A 73 -3.74 26.06 2.33
N ILE A 74 -3.52 24.76 2.13
CA ILE A 74 -3.91 23.72 3.09
C ILE A 74 -3.08 23.84 4.37
N LYS A 75 -1.76 23.99 4.30
CA LYS A 75 -0.93 24.21 5.51
C LYS A 75 -1.35 25.46 6.28
N LYS A 76 -1.53 26.58 5.57
CA LYS A 76 -1.94 27.85 6.18
C LYS A 76 -3.30 27.78 6.89
N ASN A 77 -4.22 26.94 6.40
CA ASN A 77 -5.54 26.76 7.00
C ASN A 77 -5.63 25.59 8.02
N LEU A 78 -4.57 24.79 8.19
CA LEU A 78 -4.53 23.67 9.15
C LEU A 78 -3.75 24.00 10.44
N GLU A 79 -3.18 25.20 10.57
CA GLU A 79 -2.38 25.63 11.73
C GLU A 79 -3.09 26.68 12.61
N GLU A 80 -4.40 26.93 12.43
CA GLU A 80 -5.22 27.66 13.41
C GLU A 80 -5.90 26.69 14.39
N GLU A 81 -5.24 26.49 15.51
CA GLU A 81 -5.76 25.90 16.74
C GLU A 81 -6.75 26.89 17.40
N PRO A 82 -8.04 26.53 17.61
CA PRO A 82 -8.95 27.39 18.35
C PRO A 82 -8.81 27.14 19.85
N GLU A 83 -8.00 27.95 20.52
CA GLU A 83 -7.95 28.04 21.98
C GLU A 83 -8.82 29.20 22.49
N THR A 84 -9.89 28.80 23.18
CA THR A 84 -10.44 29.39 24.42
C THR A 84 -11.23 30.70 24.37
N HIS A 85 -12.49 30.67 24.85
CA HIS A 85 -13.08 31.70 25.75
C HIS A 85 -13.99 31.02 26.80
N GLN A 86 -13.81 31.42 28.06
CA GLN A 86 -14.42 30.89 29.28
C GLN A 86 -15.70 31.64 29.69
N THR A 87 -16.43 31.01 30.63
CA THR A 87 -17.20 31.54 31.78
C THR A 87 -18.73 31.68 31.66
N THR A 88 -19.49 30.91 32.45
CA THR A 88 -20.08 31.39 33.72
C THR A 88 -20.77 30.23 34.48
N GLN A 89 -20.57 30.27 35.79
CA GLN A 89 -21.02 29.41 36.92
C GLN A 89 -22.56 29.40 37.05
N ALA A 90 -23.27 28.61 37.86
CA ALA A 90 -23.03 27.77 39.03
C ALA A 90 -24.31 26.93 39.21
N GLU A 91 -24.24 25.69 39.71
CA GLU A 91 -25.21 25.19 40.70
C GLU A 91 -24.48 24.22 41.64
N ASP A 92 -24.68 24.48 42.92
CA ASP A 92 -24.07 23.90 44.11
C ASP A 92 -24.44 22.42 44.34
N GLU A 93 -23.65 21.85 45.27
CA GLU A 93 -24.15 21.06 46.41
C GLU A 93 -24.01 19.51 46.42
N VAL A 94 -23.17 19.09 47.38
CA VAL A 94 -23.25 17.91 48.28
C VAL A 94 -22.60 16.58 47.89
N ASN A 95 -21.41 16.45 48.49
CA ASN A 95 -20.85 15.34 49.26
C ASN A 95 -19.82 14.38 48.63
N PRO A 96 -18.74 14.07 49.38
CA PRO A 96 -17.66 13.18 48.97
C PRO A 96 -17.87 11.75 49.51
N VAL A 97 -16.87 10.90 49.24
CA VAL A 97 -16.41 9.75 50.04
C VAL A 97 -16.57 8.36 49.38
N HIS A 98 -15.38 7.80 49.09
CA HIS A 98 -14.94 6.39 49.22
C HIS A 98 -15.02 5.36 48.08
N LYS A 99 -13.79 4.91 47.77
CA LYS A 99 -13.26 3.52 47.75
C LYS A 99 -13.70 2.55 46.64
N GLU A 100 -12.80 2.38 45.69
CA GLU A 100 -11.97 1.17 45.50
C GLU A 100 -12.48 -0.15 46.13
N GLU A 101 -13.02 -1.08 45.32
CA GLU A 101 -12.89 -2.54 45.53
C GLU A 101 -13.26 -3.39 44.28
N THR A 102 -12.24 -3.90 43.61
CA THR A 102 -11.97 -5.31 43.28
C THR A 102 -13.01 -6.39 43.72
N ILE A 103 -13.70 -7.04 42.75
CA ILE A 103 -14.19 -8.47 42.56
C ILE A 103 -14.52 -9.40 43.78
N PRO A 104 -15.19 -10.59 43.65
CA PRO A 104 -16.23 -11.21 42.77
C PRO A 104 -17.37 -11.93 43.63
N PRO A 105 -17.72 -13.25 43.54
CA PRO A 105 -18.49 -14.09 42.59
C PRO A 105 -19.79 -14.75 43.18
N GLN A 106 -20.59 -15.45 42.34
CA GLN A 106 -21.32 -16.74 42.57
C GLN A 106 -22.51 -16.85 41.58
N ASP A 107 -22.81 -17.98 40.94
CA ASP A 107 -23.22 -19.24 41.58
C ASP A 107 -23.02 -20.48 40.67
N LYS A 108 -22.87 -21.64 41.31
CA LYS A 108 -22.61 -22.97 40.76
C LYS A 108 -23.87 -23.84 40.85
N ALA A 109 -24.12 -24.65 39.83
CA ALA A 109 -24.69 -26.01 39.94
C ALA A 109 -24.38 -26.73 38.60
N LYS A 110 -23.49 -27.71 38.47
CA LYS A 110 -23.42 -29.09 39.01
C LYS A 110 -24.60 -30.00 38.63
N ASP A 111 -24.22 -31.20 38.21
CA ASP A 111 -24.99 -32.41 37.87
C ASP A 111 -25.69 -32.38 36.49
N GLU A 112 -25.67 -33.41 35.64
CA GLU A 112 -25.47 -34.85 35.85
C GLU A 112 -24.98 -35.53 34.55
N LYS A 113 -24.19 -36.60 34.70
CA LYS A 113 -23.86 -37.59 33.66
C LYS A 113 -25.08 -38.46 33.31
N LYS A 114 -24.96 -39.22 32.19
CA LYS A 114 -25.70 -40.47 31.82
C LYS A 114 -26.96 -40.18 30.98
N GLY A 115 -27.27 -40.81 29.85
CA GLY A 115 -26.80 -42.00 29.14
C GLY A 115 -27.43 -42.03 27.73
N PRO A 116 -27.42 -43.15 26.99
CA PRO A 116 -27.19 -43.20 25.54
C PRO A 116 -28.43 -43.46 24.68
N GLU A 117 -28.17 -43.44 23.36
CA GLU A 117 -28.77 -44.25 22.29
C GLU A 117 -30.29 -44.15 22.02
N ASN A 118 -30.59 -43.73 20.79
CA ASN A 118 -31.92 -43.76 20.20
C ASN A 118 -32.12 -45.11 19.49
N ASP A 119 -33.26 -45.76 19.77
CA ASP A 119 -34.02 -46.61 18.83
C ASP A 119 -35.31 -45.86 18.47
#